data_AF-A0A2V9Q518-F1
#
_entry.id   AF-A0A2V9Q518-F1
#
_cell.length_a   1.000
_cell.length_b   1.000
_cell.length_c   1.000
_cell.angle_alpha   90.00
_cell.angle_beta   90.00
_cell.angle_gamma   90.00
#
_symmetry.space_group_name_H-M   'P 1'
#
loop_
_entity.id
_entity.type
_entity.pdbx_description
1 polymer ?
#
loop_
_entity_poly.entity_id
_entity_poly.type
_entity_poly.pdbx_seq_one_letter_code
_entity_poly.pdbx_strand_id
1 'polypeptide(L)'
;MGVSLLPETLPRVNNIGLDWPVMLFALGLALLTSFLCGLAPAFAAIRTSVNESLKEGGRTGTSGTGHVKLRSALVVAEIAVALTLLAACGLFLRSFEKMREVQLGFRPDNTLAALYVLPQQRYATQSAIDEFTKTLLNNLGQLPGADATGITSFLPAAGNNWGTAFTIEGYVPPKVAGLNMAAISLVEGDSFQALGIRVLRGRVLTESDNAGSPLVALVNRRQTAAPGHAGDLHAVDDGGGRGR
;
A
#
# COMPACT_ATOMS: atom_id res chain seq x y z
N MET A 1 10.24 -12.29 31.40
CA MET A 1 8.88 -12.83 31.55
C MET A 1 7.91 -11.85 30.91
N GLY A 2 7.20 -12.23 29.85
CA GLY A 2 6.24 -11.33 29.18
C GLY A 2 6.05 -11.50 27.67
N VAL A 3 6.40 -12.64 27.07
CA VAL A 3 6.17 -12.91 25.62
C VAL A 3 5.38 -14.19 25.34
N SER A 4 4.73 -14.77 26.35
CA SER A 4 4.13 -16.11 26.25
C SER A 4 2.59 -16.15 26.15
N LEU A 5 1.94 -15.06 25.70
CA LEU A 5 0.47 -15.02 25.56
C LEU A 5 0.00 -14.39 24.24
N LEU A 6 0.74 -14.64 23.15
CA LEU A 6 0.22 -14.36 21.80
C LEU A 6 0.14 -15.68 21.03
N PRO A 7 -1.06 -16.10 20.58
CA PRO A 7 -1.22 -17.33 19.81
C PRO A 7 -0.43 -17.23 18.49
N GLU A 8 0.32 -18.29 18.16
CA GLU A 8 1.19 -18.44 16.98
C GLU A 8 0.44 -18.44 15.62
N THR A 9 -0.81 -17.98 15.56
CA THR A 9 -1.68 -18.10 14.38
C THR A 9 -1.82 -16.83 13.56
N LEU A 10 -0.96 -15.81 13.76
CA LEU A 10 -0.93 -14.62 12.90
C LEU A 10 -0.13 -14.91 11.60
N PRO A 11 -0.76 -15.04 10.42
CA PRO A 11 -0.12 -15.42 9.16
C PRO A 11 0.75 -14.31 8.53
N ARG A 12 1.19 -13.32 9.32
CA ARG A 12 1.88 -12.11 8.85
C ARG A 12 3.06 -11.64 9.69
N VAL A 13 3.38 -12.31 10.80
CA VAL A 13 4.62 -11.99 11.56
C VAL A 13 5.87 -12.54 10.85
N ASN A 14 5.73 -13.62 10.07
CA ASN A 14 6.86 -14.26 9.38
C ASN A 14 7.42 -13.45 8.18
N ASN A 15 6.80 -12.32 7.81
CA ASN A 15 7.29 -11.42 6.76
C ASN A 15 7.99 -10.16 7.29
N ILE A 16 8.19 -10.05 8.61
CA ILE A 16 9.11 -9.07 9.21
C ILE A 16 10.41 -9.84 9.54
N GLY A 17 10.96 -10.47 8.52
CA GLY A 17 12.28 -11.11 8.58
C GLY A 17 13.28 -10.18 7.91
N LEU A 18 14.46 -10.02 8.51
CA LEU A 18 15.57 -9.37 7.85
C LEU A 18 15.91 -10.19 6.60
N ASP A 19 15.61 -9.65 5.41
CA ASP A 19 15.79 -10.37 4.15
C ASP A 19 17.29 -10.46 3.84
N TRP A 20 17.91 -11.55 4.30
CA TRP A 20 19.35 -11.81 4.18
C TRP A 20 19.87 -11.69 2.75
N PRO A 21 19.18 -12.19 1.71
CA PRO A 21 19.51 -11.91 0.31
C PRO A 21 19.64 -10.42 -0.01
N VAL A 22 18.71 -9.59 0.47
CA VAL A 22 18.73 -8.14 0.24
C VAL A 22 19.87 -7.49 1.02
N MET A 23 20.15 -7.94 2.24
CA MET A 23 21.25 -7.40 3.05
C MET A 23 22.62 -7.79 2.48
N LEU A 24 22.80 -9.03 2.02
CA LEU A 24 24.03 -9.47 1.35
C LEU A 24 24.23 -8.76 0.02
N PHE A 25 23.14 -8.53 -0.74
CA PHE A 25 23.19 -7.75 -1.97
C PHE A 25 23.61 -6.29 -1.68
N ALA A 26 22.98 -5.63 -0.71
CA ALA A 26 23.32 -4.27 -0.32
C ALA A 26 24.75 -4.15 0.21
N LEU A 27 25.20 -5.10 1.03
CA LEU A 27 26.56 -5.17 1.53
C LEU A 27 27.57 -5.38 0.40
N GLY A 28 27.27 -6.28 -0.54
CA GLY A 28 28.09 -6.51 -1.73
C GLY A 28 28.20 -5.26 -2.59
N LEU A 29 27.09 -4.53 -2.79
CA LEU A 29 27.08 -3.28 -3.52
C LEU A 29 27.91 -2.19 -2.83
N ALA A 30 27.80 -2.06 -1.50
CA ALA A 30 28.57 -1.10 -0.71
C ALA A 30 30.07 -1.40 -0.71
N LEU A 31 30.45 -2.68 -0.63
CA LEU A 31 31.85 -3.10 -0.74
C LEU A 31 32.38 -2.84 -2.14
N LEU A 32 31.60 -3.14 -3.18
CA LEU A 32 32.00 -2.90 -4.57
C LEU A 32 32.20 -1.40 -4.83
N THR A 33 31.29 -0.54 -4.38
CA THR A 33 31.40 0.91 -4.57
C THR A 33 32.56 1.50 -3.77
N SER A 34 32.75 1.07 -2.51
CA SER A 34 33.89 1.47 -1.69
C SER A 34 35.22 1.01 -2.30
N PHE A 35 35.27 -0.21 -2.84
CA PHE A 35 36.46 -0.74 -3.49
C PHE A 35 36.78 0.04 -4.78
N LEU A 36 35.79 0.29 -5.64
CA LEU A 36 35.99 1.05 -6.88
C LEU A 36 36.41 2.50 -6.63
N CYS A 37 35.76 3.19 -5.69
CA CYS A 37 36.11 4.57 -5.32
C CYS A 37 37.39 4.66 -4.50
N GLY A 38 37.77 3.62 -3.75
CA GLY A 38 38.98 3.59 -2.91
C GLY A 38 40.24 3.13 -3.66
N LEU A 39 40.13 2.15 -4.57
CA LEU A 39 41.26 1.68 -5.37
C LEU A 39 41.65 2.69 -6.45
N ALA A 40 40.70 3.41 -7.03
CA ALA A 40 40.98 4.38 -8.09
C ALA A 40 42.03 5.46 -7.66
N PRO A 41 41.89 6.16 -6.51
CA PRO A 41 42.90 7.09 -6.03
C PRO A 41 44.16 6.38 -5.51
N ALA A 42 44.04 5.19 -4.93
CA ALA A 42 45.19 4.43 -4.42
C ALA A 42 46.12 3.96 -5.56
N PHE A 43 45.58 3.44 -6.66
CA PHE A 43 46.37 3.07 -7.84
C PHE A 43 46.99 4.27 -8.54
N ALA A 44 46.32 5.43 -8.50
CA ALA A 44 46.90 6.69 -8.94
C ALA A 44 48.12 7.06 -8.11
N ALA A 45 47.97 7.08 -6.78
CA ALA A 45 49.03 7.47 -5.85
C ALA A 45 50.25 6.55 -5.91
N ILE A 46 50.07 5.27 -6.27
CA ILE A 46 51.17 4.31 -6.48
C ILE A 46 51.87 4.52 -7.82
N ARG A 47 51.13 4.92 -8.87
CA ARG A 47 51.66 5.18 -10.22
C ARG A 47 52.38 6.53 -10.32
N THR A 48 52.03 7.50 -9.49
CA THR A 48 52.80 8.74 -9.36
C THR A 48 53.91 8.52 -8.36
N SER A 49 55.14 8.41 -8.85
CA SER A 49 56.29 8.28 -7.98
C SER A 49 56.33 9.49 -7.04
N VAL A 50 56.25 9.23 -5.73
CA VAL A 50 56.51 10.23 -4.66
C VAL A 50 57.91 10.87 -4.84
N ASN A 51 58.77 10.23 -5.64
CA ASN A 51 60.10 10.67 -6.02
C ASN A 51 60.12 11.79 -7.09
N GLU A 52 59.11 11.89 -7.97
CA GLU A 52 58.96 13.01 -8.92
C GLU A 52 58.41 14.26 -8.21
N SER A 53 57.41 14.10 -7.33
CA SER A 53 56.78 15.21 -6.61
C SER A 53 57.71 15.95 -5.63
N LEU A 54 58.78 15.29 -5.16
CA LEU A 54 59.83 15.92 -4.34
C LEU A 54 60.92 16.61 -5.19
N LYS A 55 61.06 16.26 -6.48
CA LYS A 55 61.96 16.93 -7.43
C LYS A 55 61.30 18.13 -8.13
N GLU A 56 59.98 18.19 -8.15
CA GLU A 56 59.20 19.24 -8.82
C GLU A 56 58.89 20.47 -7.94
N GLY A 57 59.66 20.69 -6.87
CA GLY A 57 59.61 21.93 -6.09
C GLY A 57 60.18 23.17 -6.80
N GLY A 58 60.74 23.00 -8.00
CA GLY A 58 61.44 24.05 -8.73
C GLY A 58 61.03 24.15 -10.19
N ARG A 59 60.09 25.06 -10.46
CA ARG A 59 59.96 25.78 -11.74
C ARG A 59 59.39 24.97 -12.93
N THR A 60 58.10 25.18 -13.17
CA THR A 60 57.40 25.06 -14.47
C THR A 60 57.62 23.78 -15.29
N GLY A 61 56.68 22.82 -15.25
CA GLY A 61 56.63 21.78 -16.29
C GLY A 61 55.74 20.57 -16.01
N THR A 62 54.46 20.67 -16.34
CA THR A 62 53.52 19.54 -16.55
C THR A 62 53.30 18.61 -15.35
N SER A 63 52.40 19.01 -14.44
CA SER A 63 51.67 18.06 -13.59
C SER A 63 51.19 16.89 -14.45
N GLY A 64 51.78 15.71 -14.23
CA GLY A 64 51.74 14.60 -15.17
C GLY A 64 50.33 14.32 -15.69
N THR A 65 50.20 14.22 -17.01
CA THR A 65 48.96 13.98 -17.76
C THR A 65 48.06 12.88 -17.15
N GLY A 66 48.63 11.93 -16.42
CA GLY A 66 47.90 10.90 -15.67
C GLY A 66 47.05 11.42 -14.50
N HIS A 67 47.54 12.39 -13.71
CA HIS A 67 46.80 12.96 -12.58
C HIS A 67 45.59 13.79 -13.03
N VAL A 68 45.76 14.57 -14.10
CA VAL A 68 44.67 15.36 -14.69
C VAL A 68 43.60 14.44 -15.29
N LYS A 69 44.00 13.37 -15.97
CA LYS A 69 43.08 12.38 -16.56
C LYS A 69 42.28 11.62 -15.49
N LEU A 70 42.89 11.21 -14.39
CA LEU A 70 42.15 10.52 -13.33
C LEU A 70 41.18 11.45 -12.59
N ARG A 71 41.62 12.67 -12.25
CA ARG A 71 40.73 13.66 -11.62
C ARG A 71 39.54 13.97 -12.53
N SER A 72 39.77 14.10 -13.83
CA SER A 72 38.70 14.29 -14.81
C SER A 72 37.76 13.09 -14.88
N ALA A 73 38.26 11.85 -14.86
CA ALA A 73 37.42 10.65 -14.85
C ALA A 73 36.54 10.54 -13.60
N LEU A 74 37.07 10.89 -12.42
CA LEU A 74 36.31 10.91 -11.17
C LEU A 74 35.19 11.96 -11.21
N VAL A 75 35.46 13.16 -11.72
CA VAL A 75 34.45 14.21 -11.88
C VAL A 75 33.35 13.78 -12.87
N VAL A 76 33.72 13.14 -13.98
CA VAL A 76 32.74 12.64 -14.95
C VAL A 76 31.87 11.53 -14.33
N ALA A 77 32.46 10.62 -13.55
CA ALA A 77 31.71 9.57 -12.85
C ALA A 77 30.76 10.16 -11.79
N GLU A 78 31.22 11.16 -11.02
CA GLU A 78 30.40 11.87 -10.03
C GLU A 78 29.18 12.53 -10.69
N ILE A 79 29.39 13.27 -11.78
CA ILE A 79 28.31 13.93 -12.53
C ILE A 79 27.36 12.88 -13.13
N ALA A 80 27.86 11.79 -13.68
CA ALA A 80 27.04 10.72 -14.25
C ALA A 80 26.15 10.05 -13.18
N VAL A 81 26.69 9.79 -11.98
CA VAL A 81 25.93 9.24 -10.85
C VAL A 81 24.89 10.25 -10.37
N ALA A 82 25.25 11.52 -10.21
CA ALA A 82 24.33 12.57 -9.80
C ALA A 82 23.16 12.73 -10.78
N LEU A 83 23.43 12.74 -12.09
CA LEU A 83 22.40 12.82 -13.13
C LEU A 83 21.51 11.56 -13.16
N THR A 84 22.07 10.38 -12.96
CA THR A 84 21.31 9.12 -12.89
C THR A 84 20.38 9.10 -11.69
N LEU A 85 20.86 9.51 -10.50
CA LEU A 85 20.05 9.62 -9.30
C LEU A 85 18.94 10.67 -9.45
N LEU A 86 19.26 11.81 -10.07
CA LEU A 86 18.28 12.85 -10.36
C LEU A 86 17.17 12.33 -11.29
N ALA A 87 17.54 11.62 -12.36
CA ALA A 87 16.58 11.02 -13.29
C ALA A 87 15.72 9.93 -12.62
N ALA A 88 16.32 9.08 -11.79
CA ALA A 88 15.61 8.04 -11.03
C ALA A 88 14.60 8.65 -10.04
N CYS A 89 15.00 9.70 -9.31
CA CYS A 89 14.12 10.43 -8.40
C CYS A 89 12.97 11.12 -9.16
N GLY A 90 13.25 11.77 -10.29
CA GLY A 90 12.21 12.38 -11.13
C GLY A 90 11.21 11.37 -11.67
N LEU A 91 11.67 10.18 -12.09
CA LEU A 91 10.79 9.10 -12.53
C LEU A 91 9.96 8.53 -11.37
N PHE A 92 10.57 8.37 -10.19
CA PHE A 92 9.88 7.95 -8.97
C PHE A 92 8.76 8.93 -8.61
N LEU A 93 9.04 10.23 -8.63
CA LEU A 93 8.05 11.26 -8.33
C LEU A 93 6.91 11.24 -9.35
N ARG A 94 7.22 11.13 -10.65
CA ARG A 94 6.21 11.00 -11.71
C ARG A 94 5.36 9.73 -11.54
N SER A 95 5.97 8.63 -11.12
CA SER A 95 5.25 7.38 -10.83
C SER A 95 4.35 7.53 -9.61
N PHE A 96 4.81 8.24 -8.59
CA PHE A 96 4.04 8.51 -7.38
C PHE A 96 2.84 9.42 -7.66
N GLU A 97 3.02 10.47 -8.49
CA GLU A 97 1.93 11.33 -8.95
C GLU A 97 0.86 10.53 -9.69
N LYS A 98 1.27 9.67 -10.64
CA LYS A 98 0.34 8.76 -11.34
C LYS A 98 -0.39 7.82 -10.40
N MET A 99 0.27 7.32 -9.36
CA MET A 99 -0.36 6.47 -8.35
C MET A 99 -1.44 7.22 -7.56
N ARG A 100 -1.24 8.53 -7.36
CA ARG A 100 -2.18 9.39 -6.66
C ARG A 100 -3.44 9.74 -7.48
N GLU A 101 -3.34 9.69 -8.81
CA GLU A 101 -4.45 9.90 -9.74
C GLU A 101 -5.20 8.61 -10.10
N VAL A 102 -4.80 7.46 -9.56
CA VAL A 102 -5.53 6.21 -9.79
C VAL A 102 -6.95 6.38 -9.25
N GLN A 103 -7.93 6.12 -10.11
CA GLN A 103 -9.35 6.16 -9.77
C GLN A 103 -9.59 5.21 -8.60
N LEU A 104 -9.88 5.78 -7.44
CA LEU A 104 -9.98 5.07 -6.16
C LEU A 104 -11.15 4.06 -6.11
N GLY A 105 -12.02 4.03 -7.12
CA GLY A 105 -13.25 3.23 -7.12
C GLY A 105 -14.35 3.81 -6.23
N PHE A 106 -14.03 4.83 -5.43
CA PHE A 106 -14.94 5.64 -4.62
C PHE A 106 -14.64 7.13 -4.84
N ARG A 107 -15.59 8.00 -4.48
CA ARG A 107 -15.46 9.46 -4.60
C ARG A 107 -15.15 10.04 -3.20
N PRO A 108 -13.95 10.58 -2.97
CA PRO A 108 -13.65 11.31 -1.73
C PRO A 108 -14.16 12.76 -1.77
N ASP A 109 -14.35 13.33 -2.97
CA ASP A 109 -14.79 14.71 -3.14
C ASP A 109 -16.26 14.86 -2.74
N ASN A 110 -16.54 15.86 -1.90
CA ASN A 110 -17.87 16.16 -1.34
C ASN A 110 -18.44 15.07 -0.40
N THR A 111 -17.60 14.22 0.19
CA THR A 111 -18.02 13.23 1.19
C THR A 111 -17.55 13.65 2.58
N LEU A 112 -18.49 13.79 3.52
CA LEU A 112 -18.18 14.00 4.94
C LEU A 112 -18.27 12.66 5.67
N ALA A 113 -17.15 12.22 6.26
CA ALA A 113 -17.09 11.04 7.10
C ALA A 113 -16.94 11.44 8.57
N ALA A 114 -17.75 10.82 9.44
CA ALA A 114 -17.69 10.99 10.88
C ALA A 114 -17.69 9.64 11.57
N LEU A 115 -16.93 9.52 12.66
CA LEU A 115 -16.89 8.31 13.47
C LEU A 115 -17.71 8.53 14.75
N TYR A 116 -18.57 7.56 15.06
CA TYR A 116 -19.34 7.56 16.30
C TYR A 116 -19.21 6.21 16.99
N VAL A 117 -19.39 6.21 18.31
CA VAL A 117 -19.37 5.00 19.16
C VAL A 117 -20.60 5.01 20.03
N LEU A 118 -21.37 3.91 19.99
CA LEU A 118 -22.55 3.74 20.83
C LEU A 118 -22.16 3.14 22.19
N PRO A 119 -22.51 3.77 23.32
CA PRO A 119 -22.25 3.20 24.64
C PRO A 119 -23.06 1.92 24.85
N GLN A 120 -22.39 0.80 25.13
CA GLN A 120 -23.04 -0.51 25.33
C GLN A 120 -24.07 -0.51 26.48
N GLN A 121 -23.89 0.32 27.51
CA GLN A 121 -24.83 0.40 28.62
C GLN A 121 -26.21 0.93 28.21
N ARG A 122 -26.27 1.79 27.19
CA ARG A 122 -27.52 2.39 26.69
C ARG A 122 -28.07 1.67 25.48
N TYR A 123 -27.19 1.12 24.64
CA TYR A 123 -27.53 0.40 23.42
C TYR A 123 -27.11 -1.07 23.56
N ALA A 124 -27.79 -1.79 24.44
CA ALA A 124 -27.48 -3.19 24.77
C ALA A 124 -28.18 -4.20 23.83
N THR A 125 -29.25 -3.79 23.15
CA THR A 125 -30.01 -4.65 22.24
C THR A 125 -29.85 -4.20 20.79
N GLN A 126 -29.87 -5.17 19.86
CA GLN A 126 -29.81 -4.87 18.43
C GLN A 126 -30.96 -3.95 18.00
N SER A 127 -32.17 -4.16 18.53
CA SER A 127 -33.33 -3.31 18.24
C SER A 127 -33.11 -1.83 18.59
N ALA A 128 -32.42 -1.53 19.69
CA ALA A 128 -32.13 -0.15 20.09
C ALA A 128 -31.08 0.50 19.17
N ILE A 129 -30.15 -0.30 18.64
CA ILE A 129 -29.16 0.15 17.66
C ILE A 129 -29.85 0.44 16.32
N ASP A 130 -30.70 -0.48 15.85
CA ASP A 130 -31.43 -0.34 14.58
C ASP A 130 -32.34 0.92 14.60
N GLU A 131 -33.06 1.16 15.70
CA GLU A 131 -33.90 2.33 15.87
C GLU A 131 -33.09 3.64 15.88
N PHE A 132 -31.94 3.63 16.57
CA PHE A 132 -31.01 4.76 16.56
C PHE A 132 -30.48 5.03 15.15
N THR A 133 -30.00 4.00 14.45
CA THR A 133 -29.44 4.15 13.11
C THR A 133 -30.49 4.69 12.14
N LYS A 134 -31.72 4.15 12.18
CA LYS A 134 -32.82 4.64 11.33
C LYS A 134 -33.13 6.11 11.59
N THR A 135 -33.18 6.52 12.86
CA THR A 135 -33.44 7.91 13.24
C THR A 135 -32.30 8.83 12.79
N LEU A 136 -31.05 8.39 12.97
CA LEU A 136 -29.87 9.13 12.55
C LEU A 136 -29.84 9.36 11.04
N LEU A 137 -30.04 8.30 10.25
CA LEU A 137 -30.05 8.38 8.78
C LEU A 137 -31.17 9.30 8.27
N ASN A 138 -32.38 9.20 8.83
CA ASN A 138 -33.49 10.07 8.46
C ASN A 138 -33.19 11.55 8.76
N ASN A 139 -32.63 11.85 9.94
CA ASN A 139 -32.25 13.22 10.29
C ASN A 139 -31.13 13.77 9.40
N LEU A 140 -30.13 12.95 9.08
CA LEU A 140 -29.03 13.35 8.18
C LEU A 140 -29.52 13.57 6.75
N GLY A 141 -30.45 12.74 6.27
CA GLY A 141 -31.04 12.88 4.93
C GLY A 141 -31.92 14.12 4.76
N GLN A 142 -32.37 14.72 5.85
CA GLN A 142 -33.16 15.96 5.83
C GLN A 142 -32.29 17.24 5.85
N LEU A 143 -30.97 17.12 6.00
CA LEU A 143 -30.08 18.27 6.00
C LEU A 143 -29.96 18.89 4.60
N PRO A 144 -30.01 20.24 4.49
CA PRO A 144 -29.83 20.91 3.21
C PRO A 144 -28.41 20.65 2.68
N GLY A 145 -28.32 20.07 1.48
CA GLY A 145 -27.06 19.70 0.82
C GLY A 145 -26.63 18.25 0.98
N ALA A 146 -27.41 17.41 1.68
CA ALA A 146 -27.21 15.97 1.73
C ALA A 146 -27.87 15.28 0.52
N ASP A 147 -27.07 14.76 -0.42
CA ASP A 147 -27.58 14.00 -1.57
C ASP A 147 -27.82 12.51 -1.23
N ALA A 148 -26.96 11.92 -0.40
CA ALA A 148 -27.05 10.52 0.04
C ALA A 148 -26.40 10.36 1.41
N THR A 149 -26.98 9.52 2.28
CA THR A 149 -26.48 9.28 3.63
C THR A 149 -26.43 7.78 3.91
N GLY A 150 -25.37 7.35 4.59
CA GLY A 150 -25.18 5.95 4.90
C GLY A 150 -24.19 5.76 6.04
N ILE A 151 -24.23 4.56 6.62
CA ILE A 151 -23.31 4.15 7.69
C ILE A 151 -22.50 2.97 7.17
N THR A 152 -21.22 2.95 7.48
CA THR A 152 -20.34 1.83 7.15
C THR A 152 -19.37 1.57 8.30
N SER A 153 -19.10 0.30 8.58
CA SER A 153 -18.03 -0.10 9.50
C SER A 153 -16.64 -0.03 8.86
N PHE A 154 -16.58 0.17 7.54
CA PHE A 154 -15.35 0.27 6.76
C PHE A 154 -15.39 1.49 5.85
N LEU A 155 -14.47 2.42 6.10
CA LEU A 155 -14.24 3.54 5.21
C LEU A 155 -13.05 3.21 4.29
N PRO A 156 -13.23 3.25 2.96
CA PRO A 156 -12.14 3.06 2.02
C PRO A 156 -10.96 4.00 2.33
N ALA A 157 -9.73 3.48 2.20
CA ALA A 157 -8.49 4.18 2.51
C ALA A 157 -8.26 4.61 3.98
N ALA A 158 -9.15 4.30 4.92
CA ALA A 158 -8.94 4.58 6.35
C ALA A 158 -7.94 3.62 7.04
N GLY A 159 -7.39 2.64 6.30
CA GLY A 159 -6.34 1.72 6.78
C GLY A 159 -6.83 0.63 7.74
N ASN A 160 -8.11 0.60 8.11
CA ASN A 160 -8.67 -0.42 8.99
C ASN A 160 -9.07 -1.67 8.20
N ASN A 161 -8.16 -2.63 8.07
CA ASN A 161 -8.36 -3.88 7.34
C ASN A 161 -8.42 -5.09 8.27
N TRP A 162 -9.43 -5.16 9.14
CA TRP A 162 -9.71 -6.40 9.85
C TRP A 162 -10.21 -7.46 8.87
N GLY A 163 -9.36 -8.44 8.58
CA GLY A 163 -9.71 -9.62 7.80
C GLY A 163 -10.33 -10.67 8.70
N THR A 164 -11.55 -11.08 8.40
CA THR A 164 -12.19 -12.26 8.97
C THR A 164 -11.87 -13.46 8.08
N ALA A 165 -11.44 -14.57 8.69
CA ALA A 165 -11.30 -15.82 7.97
C ALA A 165 -12.70 -16.33 7.57
N PHE A 166 -12.86 -16.73 6.32
CA PHE A 166 -14.09 -17.35 5.83
C PHE A 166 -13.78 -18.63 5.07
N THR A 167 -14.69 -19.59 5.15
CA THR A 167 -14.67 -20.81 4.35
C THR A 167 -15.93 -20.82 3.51
N ILE A 168 -15.77 -21.11 2.23
CA ILE A 168 -16.90 -21.32 1.34
C ILE A 168 -17.39 -22.75 1.58
N GLU A 169 -18.68 -22.91 1.81
CA GLU A 169 -19.28 -24.23 1.99
C GLU A 169 -19.00 -25.09 0.75
N GLY A 170 -18.46 -26.30 0.96
CA GLY A 170 -18.03 -27.20 -0.13
C GLY A 170 -16.64 -26.89 -0.72
N TYR A 171 -15.96 -25.83 -0.30
CA TYR A 171 -14.58 -25.54 -0.72
C TYR A 171 -13.57 -26.18 0.25
N VAL A 172 -12.75 -27.09 -0.27
CA VAL A 172 -11.61 -27.66 0.46
C VAL A 172 -10.34 -26.92 0.04
N PRO A 173 -9.76 -26.05 0.89
CA PRO A 173 -8.52 -25.38 0.54
C PRO A 173 -7.39 -26.41 0.37
N PRO A 174 -6.50 -26.25 -0.62
CA PRO A 174 -5.27 -27.03 -0.70
C PRO A 174 -4.50 -26.96 0.62
N LYS A 175 -3.81 -28.02 1.04
CA LYS A 175 -3.06 -28.09 2.31
C LYS A 175 -2.02 -26.95 2.52
N VAL A 176 -1.64 -26.27 1.45
CA VAL A 176 -0.66 -25.16 1.44
C VAL A 176 -1.34 -23.80 1.21
N ALA A 177 -2.65 -23.76 1.00
CA ALA A 177 -3.41 -22.52 0.88
C ALA A 177 -3.71 -22.00 2.28
N GLY A 178 -3.28 -20.77 2.56
CA GLY A 178 -3.67 -20.08 3.79
C GLY A 178 -5.19 -19.87 3.88
N LEU A 179 -5.66 -19.47 5.06
CA LEU A 179 -7.06 -19.09 5.26
C LEU A 179 -7.46 -17.96 4.31
N ASN A 180 -8.64 -18.09 3.69
CA ASN A 180 -9.21 -16.98 2.92
C ASN A 180 -9.60 -15.89 3.92
N MET A 181 -8.99 -14.72 3.81
CA MET A 181 -9.34 -13.56 4.63
C MET A 181 -10.11 -12.56 3.78
N ALA A 182 -11.27 -12.14 4.25
CA ALA A 182 -12.02 -11.03 3.69
C ALA A 182 -12.27 -9.99 4.78
N ALA A 183 -12.14 -8.72 4.43
CA ALA A 183 -12.70 -7.67 5.27
C ALA A 183 -14.22 -7.73 5.15
N ILE A 184 -14.89 -7.95 6.28
CA ILE A 184 -16.35 -7.90 6.33
C ILE A 184 -16.72 -6.48 6.74
N SER A 185 -17.63 -5.86 6.00
CA SER A 185 -18.08 -4.52 6.25
C SER A 185 -19.60 -4.53 6.41
N LEU A 186 -20.07 -3.94 7.50
CA LEU A 186 -21.48 -3.63 7.68
C LEU A 186 -21.77 -2.32 6.96
N VAL A 187 -22.86 -2.27 6.23
CA VAL A 187 -23.30 -1.11 5.45
C VAL A 187 -24.79 -0.91 5.68
N GLU A 188 -25.19 0.34 5.89
CA GLU A 188 -26.58 0.75 6.05
C GLU A 188 -26.88 2.03 5.25
N GLY A 189 -28.15 2.22 4.91
CA GLY A 189 -28.63 3.33 4.08
C GLY A 189 -27.95 3.36 2.70
N ASP A 190 -27.79 4.56 2.17
CA ASP A 190 -27.25 4.82 0.83
C ASP A 190 -25.72 4.94 0.83
N SER A 191 -25.04 4.18 1.68
CA SER A 191 -23.57 4.23 1.86
C SER A 191 -22.78 4.06 0.56
N PHE A 192 -23.19 3.14 -0.31
CA PHE A 192 -22.57 2.97 -1.63
C PHE A 192 -22.73 4.20 -2.52
N GLN A 193 -23.91 4.83 -2.52
CA GLN A 193 -24.17 6.04 -3.30
C GLN A 193 -23.40 7.24 -2.74
N ALA A 194 -23.38 7.40 -1.42
CA ALA A 194 -22.63 8.44 -0.72
C ALA A 194 -21.11 8.34 -0.98
N LEU A 195 -20.59 7.12 -1.16
CA LEU A 195 -19.20 6.86 -1.53
C LEU A 195 -18.98 6.81 -3.05
N GLY A 196 -20.02 6.94 -3.87
CA GLY A 196 -19.93 6.85 -5.34
C GLY A 196 -19.48 5.48 -5.86
N ILE A 197 -19.65 4.43 -5.07
CA ILE A 197 -19.26 3.06 -5.39
C ILE A 197 -20.32 2.43 -6.31
N ARG A 198 -19.88 1.85 -7.43
CA ARG A 198 -20.77 1.27 -8.44
C ARG A 198 -20.89 -0.25 -8.31
N VAL A 199 -22.14 -0.74 -8.31
CA VAL A 199 -22.44 -2.16 -8.43
C VAL A 199 -22.31 -2.58 -9.90
N LEU A 200 -21.48 -3.58 -10.15
CA LEU A 200 -21.23 -4.11 -11.50
C LEU A 200 -22.26 -5.19 -11.88
N ARG A 201 -22.76 -5.94 -10.89
CA ARG A 201 -23.73 -7.02 -11.13
C ARG A 201 -24.71 -7.18 -9.97
N GLY A 202 -26.00 -7.15 -10.32
CA GLY A 202 -27.14 -7.33 -9.43
C GLY A 202 -27.49 -6.07 -8.64
N ARG A 203 -27.75 -6.16 -7.32
CA ARG A 203 -28.35 -5.05 -6.54
C ARG A 203 -27.58 -4.71 -5.26
N VAL A 204 -27.78 -3.50 -4.76
CA VAL A 204 -27.35 -3.08 -3.42
C VAL A 204 -28.18 -3.75 -2.32
N LEU A 205 -27.63 -3.77 -1.10
CA LEU A 205 -28.37 -4.13 0.11
C LEU A 205 -29.41 -3.06 0.42
N THR A 206 -30.57 -3.49 0.91
CA THR A 206 -31.71 -2.65 1.25
C THR A 206 -32.18 -2.96 2.67
N GLU A 207 -33.03 -2.12 3.26
CA GLU A 207 -33.62 -2.37 4.60
C GLU A 207 -34.41 -3.70 4.69
N SER A 208 -34.81 -4.26 3.55
CA SER A 208 -35.49 -5.56 3.49
C SER A 208 -34.54 -6.75 3.72
N ASP A 209 -33.23 -6.55 3.56
CA ASP A 209 -32.19 -7.56 3.72
C ASP A 209 -31.73 -7.66 5.19
N ASN A 210 -32.66 -7.95 6.09
CA ASN A 210 -32.44 -8.05 7.53
C ASN A 210 -32.29 -9.50 8.00
N ALA A 211 -32.07 -9.71 9.30
CA ALA A 211 -31.87 -11.02 9.91
C ALA A 211 -33.02 -12.03 9.70
N GLY A 212 -34.22 -11.56 9.34
CA GLY A 212 -35.38 -12.40 8.99
C GLY A 212 -35.44 -12.80 7.51
N SER A 213 -34.51 -12.33 6.68
CA SER A 213 -34.45 -12.57 5.25
C SER A 213 -33.27 -13.49 4.88
N PRO A 214 -33.23 -14.05 3.65
CA PRO A 214 -32.07 -14.81 3.18
C PRO A 214 -30.78 -13.97 3.26
N LEU A 215 -29.70 -14.57 3.76
CA LEU A 215 -28.41 -13.88 3.84
C LEU A 215 -27.91 -13.51 2.44
N VAL A 216 -27.65 -12.22 2.24
CA VAL A 216 -27.10 -11.66 1.01
C VAL A 216 -25.79 -10.92 1.32
N ALA A 217 -24.83 -11.02 0.41
CA ALA A 217 -23.53 -10.36 0.53
C ALA A 217 -23.13 -9.71 -0.80
N LEU A 218 -22.54 -8.51 -0.71
CA LEU A 218 -21.77 -7.92 -1.81
C LEU A 218 -20.29 -8.25 -1.65
N VAL A 219 -19.66 -8.61 -2.75
CA VAL A 219 -18.25 -8.95 -2.83
C VAL A 219 -17.55 -8.07 -3.84
N ASN A 220 -16.24 -7.85 -3.66
CA ASN A 220 -15.50 -7.08 -4.66
C ASN A 220 -15.23 -7.92 -5.92
N ARG A 221 -15.01 -7.24 -7.05
CA ARG A 221 -14.72 -7.90 -8.34
C ARG A 221 -13.51 -8.85 -8.29
N ARG A 222 -12.52 -8.58 -7.44
CA ARG A 222 -11.33 -9.45 -7.34
C ARG A 222 -11.66 -10.81 -6.72
N GLN A 223 -12.62 -10.84 -5.80
CA GLN A 223 -13.08 -12.07 -5.16
C GLN A 223 -13.98 -12.91 -6.07
N THR A 224 -14.68 -12.30 -7.04
CA THR A 224 -15.48 -13.06 -8.02
C THR A 224 -14.65 -13.79 -9.09
N ALA A 225 -13.37 -13.44 -9.25
CA ALA A 225 -12.46 -14.08 -10.20
C ALA A 225 -11.81 -15.37 -9.66
N ALA A 226 -12.10 -15.77 -8.41
CA ALA A 226 -11.72 -17.08 -7.90
C ALA A 226 -12.50 -18.17 -8.67
N PRO A 227 -11.84 -19.17 -9.29
CA PRO A 227 -12.53 -20.17 -10.09
C PRO A 227 -13.48 -20.97 -9.21
N GLY A 228 -14.78 -20.86 -9.47
CA GLY A 228 -15.79 -21.56 -8.70
C GLY A 228 -17.21 -21.19 -9.05
N HIS A 229 -17.69 -19.99 -8.70
CA HIS A 229 -19.13 -19.78 -8.64
C HIS A 229 -19.51 -18.32 -8.94
N ALA A 230 -19.82 -18.05 -10.22
CA ALA A 230 -20.25 -16.74 -10.74
C ALA A 230 -21.78 -16.53 -10.71
N GLY A 231 -22.51 -17.34 -9.93
CA GLY A 231 -23.98 -17.40 -9.92
C GLY A 231 -24.64 -16.29 -9.11
N ASP A 232 -24.32 -16.19 -7.82
CA ASP A 232 -25.15 -15.44 -6.85
C ASP A 232 -24.42 -14.30 -6.13
N LEU A 233 -23.26 -13.89 -6.65
CA LEU A 233 -22.43 -12.88 -6.01
C LEU A 233 -22.63 -11.51 -6.66
N HIS A 234 -23.09 -10.56 -5.83
CA HIS A 234 -23.23 -9.17 -6.21
C HIS A 234 -21.87 -8.47 -6.19
N ALA A 235 -21.37 -8.08 -7.36
CA ALA A 235 -20.00 -7.59 -7.53
C ALA A 235 -19.93 -6.07 -7.48
N VAL A 236 -18.92 -5.54 -6.78
CA VAL A 236 -18.64 -4.10 -6.66
C VAL A 236 -17.28 -3.74 -7.28
N ASP A 237 -17.20 -2.56 -7.89
CA ASP A 237 -15.95 -1.97 -8.39
C ASP A 237 -15.13 -1.37 -7.24
N ASP A 238 -13.87 -1.78 -7.10
CA ASP A 238 -12.97 -1.42 -5.99
C ASP A 238 -11.74 -0.65 -6.51
N GLY A 239 -11.83 -0.04 -7.70
CA GLY A 239 -10.79 0.83 -8.28
C GLY A 239 -9.46 0.15 -8.65
N GLY A 240 -9.21 -1.08 -8.19
CA GLY A 240 -7.94 -1.79 -8.32
C GLY A 240 -7.67 -2.40 -9.70
N GLY A 241 -8.10 -1.78 -10.79
CA GLY A 241 -7.81 -2.23 -12.15
C GLY A 241 -6.32 -2.07 -12.45
N ARG A 242 -5.60 -3.19 -12.67
CA ARG A 242 -4.25 -3.18 -13.24
C ARG A 242 -4.33 -2.47 -14.61
N GLY A 243 -3.78 -1.26 -14.70
CA GLY A 243 -3.39 -0.68 -15.97
C GLY A 243 -2.43 -1.63 -16.66
N ARG A 244 -2.74 -1.97 -17.91
CA ARG A 244 -1.85 -2.67 -18.83
C ARG A 244 -0.70 -1.76 -19.26
#